data_AF-A0AAD9DIN7-F1
#
_entry.id   AF-A0AAD9DIN7-F1
#
_cell.length_a   1.000
_cell.length_b   1.000
_cell.length_c   1.000
_cell.angle_alpha   90.00
_cell.angle_beta   90.00
_cell.angle_gamma   90.00
#
_symmetry.space_group_name_H-M   'P 1'
#
loop_
_entity.id
_entity.type
_entity.pdbx_description
1 polymer ?
#
loop_
_entity_poly.entity_id
_entity_poly.type
_entity_poly.pdbx_seq_one_letter_code
_entity_poly.pdbx_strand_id
1 'polypeptide(L)'
;MSANWRETLFVWDGILSDDEDETKEGDDGSNIGLKWEGTWVGCESADAVAVEAPKRGAFERDVTSAYSFTASCTASQKDPANNFYRLSMSGSYDLGEGSDKKKHTDDVHDMYLSLLRWTGNLRDQADNLVFALGSNEFGKFISVGWLRVGNRITLARRYLDDGDMRCKWDIDALKSAVVEEITTADDDGLVTLHIPPWQCAAMHAEAEQPSAKRRKEDPQ
;
A
#
# COMPACT_ATOMS: atom_id res chain seq x y z
N MET A 1 -5.95 -25.25 -9.45
CA MET A 1 -5.23 -24.80 -8.24
C MET A 1 -6.19 -23.90 -7.49
N SER A 2 -6.63 -24.28 -6.29
CA SER A 2 -7.33 -23.33 -5.41
C SER A 2 -6.35 -22.21 -5.11
N ALA A 3 -6.74 -21.00 -5.43
CA ALA A 3 -5.80 -19.95 -5.72
C ALA A 3 -5.34 -19.28 -4.41
N ASN A 4 -4.08 -19.52 -4.03
CA ASN A 4 -3.42 -19.09 -2.79
C ASN A 4 -3.35 -17.55 -2.62
N TRP A 5 -3.86 -16.76 -3.58
CA TRP A 5 -3.70 -15.31 -3.57
C TRP A 5 -4.36 -14.60 -2.39
N ARG A 6 -5.38 -15.19 -1.74
CA ARG A 6 -5.97 -14.64 -0.51
C ARG A 6 -5.01 -14.78 0.67
N GLU A 7 -4.38 -15.94 0.77
CA GLU A 7 -3.42 -16.25 1.83
C GLU A 7 -2.03 -15.70 1.51
N THR A 8 -1.73 -15.28 0.29
CA THR A 8 -0.48 -14.60 -0.07
C THR A 8 -0.52 -13.10 0.19
N LEU A 9 0.48 -12.58 0.90
CA LEU A 9 0.76 -11.14 0.97
C LEU A 9 1.70 -10.77 -0.17
N PHE A 10 1.29 -9.88 -1.05
CA PHE A 10 2.12 -9.46 -2.19
C PHE A 10 2.87 -8.19 -1.83
N VAL A 11 4.19 -8.25 -1.72
CA VAL A 11 5.01 -7.09 -1.36
C VAL A 11 5.60 -6.48 -2.63
N TRP A 12 5.18 -5.26 -2.92
CA TRP A 12 5.61 -4.43 -4.04
C TRP A 12 6.65 -3.45 -3.56
N ASP A 13 7.69 -3.24 -4.35
CA ASP A 13 8.71 -2.25 -4.04
C ASP A 13 9.23 -1.60 -5.33
N GLY A 14 9.20 -0.27 -5.35
CA GLY A 14 9.56 0.49 -6.54
C GLY A 14 9.86 1.95 -6.26
N ILE A 15 10.34 2.64 -7.29
CA ILE A 15 10.71 4.05 -7.24
C ILE A 15 9.60 4.87 -7.88
N LEU A 16 9.13 5.90 -7.16
CA LEU A 16 8.23 6.92 -7.69
C LEU A 16 9.05 8.07 -8.27
N SER A 17 8.91 8.31 -9.56
CA SER A 17 9.58 9.39 -10.29
C SER A 17 8.58 10.27 -11.03
N ASP A 18 9.03 11.42 -11.51
CA ASP A 18 8.26 12.21 -12.45
C ASP A 18 8.08 11.39 -13.76
N ASP A 19 6.91 11.46 -14.37
CA ASP A 19 6.69 10.88 -15.69
C ASP A 19 7.05 11.92 -16.76
N GLU A 20 8.28 11.83 -17.29
CA GLU A 20 8.79 12.77 -18.28
C GLU A 20 7.93 12.77 -19.56
N ASP A 21 7.27 11.66 -19.88
CA ASP A 21 6.43 11.49 -21.07
C ASP A 21 5.01 12.10 -20.90
N GLU A 22 4.57 12.39 -19.68
CA GLU A 22 3.25 12.98 -19.38
C GLU A 22 3.26 14.50 -19.19
N THR A 23 4.40 15.18 -19.42
CA THR A 23 4.44 16.65 -19.50
C THR A 23 3.72 17.17 -20.75
N LYS A 24 2.38 17.10 -20.73
CA LYS A 24 1.53 17.63 -21.79
C LYS A 24 1.41 19.14 -21.64
N GLU A 25 1.75 19.85 -22.72
CA GLU A 25 1.44 21.27 -22.87
C GLU A 25 -0.08 21.50 -22.69
N GLY A 26 -0.45 22.33 -21.72
CA GLY A 26 -1.82 22.79 -21.50
C GLY A 26 -2.49 22.34 -20.20
N ASP A 27 -1.80 21.60 -19.34
CA ASP A 27 -2.32 21.25 -18.02
C ASP A 27 -2.24 22.47 -17.08
N ASP A 28 -3.30 22.73 -16.33
CA ASP A 28 -3.46 23.93 -15.48
C ASP A 28 -2.60 23.89 -14.20
N GLY A 29 -1.67 22.94 -14.11
CA GLY A 29 -0.79 22.68 -12.98
C GLY A 29 -1.45 21.91 -11.83
N SER A 30 -2.70 21.44 -11.99
CA SER A 30 -3.42 20.71 -10.93
C SER A 30 -3.12 19.22 -10.86
N ASN A 31 -2.65 18.60 -11.96
CA ASN A 31 -2.29 17.19 -12.00
C ASN A 31 -0.78 17.02 -12.22
N ILE A 32 -0.17 16.11 -11.46
CA ILE A 32 1.25 15.76 -11.60
C ILE A 32 1.32 14.34 -12.16
N GLY A 33 1.87 14.20 -13.36
CA GLY A 33 2.20 12.91 -13.97
C GLY A 33 3.42 12.29 -13.28
N LEU A 34 3.24 11.09 -12.74
CA LEU A 34 4.24 10.34 -12.01
C LEU A 34 4.31 8.91 -12.54
N LYS A 35 5.45 8.27 -12.37
CA LYS A 35 5.67 6.87 -12.74
C LYS A 35 6.16 6.09 -11.54
N TRP A 36 5.56 4.93 -11.29
CA TRP A 36 6.01 3.97 -10.28
C TRP A 36 6.47 2.69 -10.97
N GLU A 37 7.75 2.38 -10.82
CA GLU A 37 8.36 1.20 -11.43
C GLU A 37 9.18 0.41 -10.42
N GLY A 38 9.11 -0.91 -10.54
CA GLY A 38 9.76 -1.79 -9.59
C GLY A 38 9.40 -3.24 -9.78
N THR A 39 9.45 -3.98 -8.67
CA THR A 39 9.25 -5.42 -8.66
C THR A 39 8.40 -5.84 -7.46
N TRP A 40 7.85 -7.05 -7.51
CA TRP A 40 7.03 -7.57 -6.42
C TRP A 40 7.38 -9.03 -6.11
N VAL A 41 7.05 -9.48 -4.90
CA VAL A 41 7.14 -10.88 -4.46
C VAL A 41 5.87 -11.32 -3.75
N GLY A 42 5.49 -12.58 -3.93
CA GLY A 42 4.41 -13.20 -3.17
C GLY A 42 4.96 -13.90 -1.93
N CYS A 43 4.50 -13.49 -0.75
CA CYS A 43 4.80 -14.14 0.52
C CYS A 43 3.59 -14.98 0.94
N GLU A 44 3.66 -16.30 0.78
CA GLU A 44 2.57 -17.22 1.16
C GLU A 44 2.40 -17.25 2.69
N SER A 45 1.59 -16.35 3.22
CA SER A 45 1.33 -16.24 4.65
C SER A 45 0.02 -15.51 4.93
N ALA A 46 -0.96 -16.25 5.46
CA ALA A 46 -2.20 -15.69 5.98
C ALA A 46 -1.94 -14.74 7.16
N ASP A 47 -0.89 -15.01 7.94
CA ASP A 47 -0.41 -14.16 9.02
C ASP A 47 0.53 -13.07 8.46
N ALA A 48 0.09 -11.81 8.49
CA ALA A 48 0.90 -10.70 7.98
C ALA A 48 2.10 -10.38 8.89
N VAL A 49 2.03 -10.70 10.19
CA VAL A 49 3.12 -10.49 11.16
C VAL A 49 4.32 -11.39 10.84
N ALA A 50 4.05 -12.57 10.28
CA ALA A 50 5.10 -13.50 9.84
C ALA A 50 5.86 -13.04 8.58
N VAL A 51 5.35 -12.03 7.86
CA VAL A 51 6.01 -11.52 6.64
C VAL A 51 7.02 -10.44 7.01
N GLU A 52 8.30 -10.79 6.97
CA GLU A 52 9.40 -9.88 7.30
C GLU A 52 9.45 -8.64 6.41
N ALA A 53 9.92 -7.53 6.98
CA ALA A 53 10.34 -6.37 6.21
C ALA A 53 11.44 -6.76 5.20
N PRO A 54 11.25 -6.45 3.90
CA PRO A 54 12.29 -6.70 2.91
C PRO A 54 13.61 -6.04 3.29
N LYS A 55 14.68 -6.82 3.24
CA LYS A 55 16.04 -6.34 3.51
C LYS A 55 16.47 -5.33 2.45
N ARG A 56 17.40 -4.44 2.79
CA ARG A 56 18.01 -3.52 1.82
C ARG A 56 18.59 -4.34 0.65
N GLY A 57 18.17 -4.03 -0.57
CA GLY A 57 18.59 -4.75 -1.78
C GLY A 57 17.68 -5.92 -2.20
N ALA A 58 16.59 -6.21 -1.47
CA ALA A 58 15.63 -7.24 -1.87
C ALA A 58 14.98 -6.95 -3.25
N PHE A 59 14.97 -5.69 -3.67
CA PHE A 59 14.37 -5.22 -4.91
C PHE A 59 15.23 -4.13 -5.57
N GLU A 60 16.51 -4.39 -5.85
CA GLU A 60 17.32 -3.40 -6.58
C GLU A 60 16.73 -3.19 -7.99
N ARG A 61 16.83 -1.98 -8.51
CA ARG A 61 16.30 -1.61 -9.84
C ARG A 61 16.80 -2.55 -10.95
N ASP A 62 18.02 -3.06 -10.78
CA ASP A 62 18.71 -3.94 -11.74
C ASP A 62 18.71 -5.42 -11.27
N VAL A 63 18.02 -5.76 -10.17
CA VAL A 63 17.77 -7.16 -9.81
C VAL A 63 16.78 -7.71 -10.81
N THR A 64 17.20 -8.75 -11.51
CA THR A 64 16.39 -9.62 -12.38
C THR A 64 15.33 -10.36 -11.56
N SER A 65 14.40 -9.61 -10.96
CA SER A 65 13.15 -10.19 -10.49
C SER A 65 12.36 -10.64 -11.71
N ALA A 66 11.80 -11.85 -11.65
CA ALA A 66 10.90 -12.34 -12.69
C ALA A 66 9.60 -11.51 -12.78
N TYR A 67 9.31 -10.69 -11.77
CA TYR A 67 8.03 -10.02 -11.53
C TYR A 67 8.22 -8.50 -11.45
N SER A 68 8.33 -7.87 -12.61
CA SER A 68 8.39 -6.42 -12.75
C SER A 68 7.00 -5.81 -12.91
N PHE A 69 6.89 -4.52 -12.58
CA PHE A 69 5.70 -3.74 -12.87
C PHE A 69 6.06 -2.32 -13.31
N THR A 70 5.12 -1.68 -13.99
CA THR A 70 5.18 -0.26 -14.30
C THR A 70 3.76 0.31 -14.25
N ALA A 71 3.60 1.41 -13.53
CA ALA A 71 2.35 2.13 -13.42
C ALA A 71 2.57 3.63 -13.66
N SER A 72 1.75 4.21 -14.54
CA SER A 72 1.57 5.66 -14.64
C SER A 72 0.57 6.11 -13.59
N CYS A 73 0.84 7.23 -12.96
CA CYS A 73 0.15 7.74 -11.79
C CYS A 73 -0.22 9.20 -12.03
N THR A 74 -1.49 9.53 -11.91
CA THR A 74 -1.92 10.93 -11.87
C THR A 74 -2.17 11.35 -10.44
N ALA A 75 -1.35 12.26 -9.91
CA ALA A 75 -1.52 12.78 -8.57
C ALA A 75 -2.52 13.94 -8.54
N SER A 76 -3.45 13.89 -7.59
CA SER A 76 -4.45 14.92 -7.31
C SER A 76 -4.55 15.14 -5.80
N GLN A 77 -4.71 16.38 -5.35
CA GLN A 77 -4.91 16.66 -3.93
C GLN A 77 -6.34 16.25 -3.53
N LYS A 78 -6.49 15.32 -2.59
CA LYS A 78 -7.81 14.81 -2.20
C LYS A 78 -8.61 15.86 -1.42
N ASP A 79 -7.93 16.59 -0.53
CA ASP A 79 -8.53 17.58 0.37
C ASP A 79 -7.42 18.46 1.01
N PRO A 80 -7.52 19.80 0.97
CA PRO A 80 -6.61 20.69 1.68
C PRO A 80 -6.51 20.43 3.20
N ALA A 81 -7.54 19.87 3.82
CA ALA A 81 -7.57 19.61 5.26
C ALA A 81 -6.82 18.33 5.67
N ASN A 82 -6.72 17.34 4.76
CA ASN A 82 -6.21 16.01 5.08
C ASN A 82 -4.77 15.75 4.59
N ASN A 83 -4.12 16.73 3.94
CA ASN A 83 -2.73 16.66 3.46
C ASN A 83 -2.37 15.40 2.64
N PHE A 84 -3.35 14.71 2.04
CA PHE A 84 -3.10 13.55 1.20
C PHE A 84 -3.19 13.87 -0.28
N TYR A 85 -2.21 13.35 -1.01
CA TYR A 85 -2.31 13.16 -2.44
C TYR A 85 -2.94 11.80 -2.72
N ARG A 86 -3.90 11.78 -3.65
CA ARG A 86 -4.38 10.55 -4.28
C ARG A 86 -3.65 10.39 -5.62
N LEU A 87 -2.95 9.28 -5.77
CA LEU A 87 -2.37 8.83 -7.03
C LEU A 87 -3.32 7.80 -7.62
N SER A 88 -4.00 8.19 -8.71
CA SER A 88 -4.77 7.25 -9.53
C SER A 88 -3.80 6.50 -10.42
N MET A 89 -3.69 5.19 -10.24
CA MET A 89 -2.68 4.38 -10.90
C MET A 89 -3.28 3.56 -12.03
N SER A 90 -2.56 3.51 -13.15
CA SER A 90 -2.86 2.63 -14.27
C SER A 90 -1.58 1.96 -14.73
N GLY A 91 -1.60 0.65 -14.92
CA GLY A 91 -0.38 -0.09 -15.19
C GLY A 91 -0.62 -1.57 -15.35
N SER A 92 0.46 -2.28 -15.66
CA SER A 92 0.43 -3.73 -15.76
C SER A 92 1.56 -4.34 -14.94
N TYR A 93 1.32 -5.55 -14.48
CA TYR A 93 2.29 -6.36 -13.78
C TYR A 93 2.25 -7.78 -14.31
N ASP A 94 3.38 -8.45 -14.20
CA ASP A 94 3.48 -9.83 -14.63
C ASP A 94 3.19 -10.79 -13.48
N LEU A 95 2.52 -11.91 -13.78
CA LEU A 95 2.27 -13.03 -12.86
C LEU A 95 2.56 -14.36 -13.56
N GLY A 96 3.12 -15.33 -12.83
CA GLY A 96 3.52 -16.64 -13.35
C GLY A 96 4.96 -16.70 -13.84
N GLU A 97 5.45 -17.91 -14.12
CA GLU A 97 6.86 -18.16 -14.47
C GLU A 97 7.00 -18.71 -15.90
N GLY A 98 8.14 -18.43 -16.53
CA GLY A 98 8.49 -18.99 -17.82
C GLY A 98 7.44 -18.72 -18.90
N SER A 99 6.91 -19.78 -19.52
CA SER A 99 5.89 -19.69 -20.58
C SER A 99 4.49 -19.36 -20.08
N ASP A 100 4.23 -19.46 -18.78
CA ASP A 100 2.91 -19.20 -18.18
C ASP A 100 2.77 -17.75 -17.68
N LYS A 101 3.84 -16.95 -17.84
CA LYS A 101 3.89 -15.54 -17.46
C LYS A 101 2.84 -14.74 -18.24
N LYS A 102 1.89 -14.13 -17.53
CA LYS A 102 0.81 -13.30 -18.09
C LYS A 102 0.86 -11.90 -17.50
N LYS A 103 0.41 -10.94 -18.30
CA LYS A 103 0.18 -9.57 -17.85
C LYS A 103 -1.21 -9.41 -17.26
N HIS A 104 -1.26 -8.72 -16.14
CA HIS A 104 -2.47 -8.38 -15.42
C HIS A 104 -2.51 -6.88 -15.18
N THR A 105 -3.70 -6.33 -15.01
CA THR A 105 -3.94 -4.91 -14.77
C THR A 105 -4.91 -4.73 -13.63
N ASP A 106 -4.73 -3.67 -12.85
CA ASP A 106 -5.75 -3.28 -11.87
C ASP A 106 -6.86 -2.49 -12.58
N ASP A 107 -8.12 -2.77 -12.25
CA ASP A 107 -9.27 -1.98 -12.73
C ASP A 107 -9.34 -0.63 -12.00
N VAL A 108 -9.02 -0.66 -10.70
CA VAL A 108 -8.89 0.50 -9.83
C VAL A 108 -7.68 0.31 -8.93
N HIS A 109 -6.84 1.32 -8.81
CA HIS A 109 -5.74 1.36 -7.85
C HIS A 109 -5.48 2.81 -7.44
N ASP A 110 -6.05 3.20 -6.31
CA ASP A 110 -5.84 4.52 -5.72
C ASP A 110 -4.86 4.41 -4.56
N MET A 111 -3.71 5.05 -4.69
CA MET A 111 -2.66 5.12 -3.66
C MET A 111 -2.66 6.50 -2.99
N TYR A 112 -2.50 6.53 -1.68
CA TYR A 112 -2.60 7.73 -0.87
C TYR A 112 -1.31 7.95 -0.08
N LEU A 113 -0.72 9.13 -0.25
CA LEU A 113 0.53 9.53 0.39
C LEU A 113 0.42 10.96 0.95
N SER A 114 1.00 11.21 2.12
CA SER A 114 1.12 12.57 2.65
C SER A 114 2.09 13.43 1.83
N LEU A 115 3.05 12.78 1.16
CA LEU A 115 4.14 13.43 0.43
C LEU A 115 4.38 12.72 -0.90
N LEU A 116 4.49 13.49 -1.99
CA LEU A 116 4.88 12.98 -3.30
C LEU A 116 6.39 12.78 -3.44
N ARG A 117 7.19 13.39 -2.56
CA ARG A 117 8.65 13.31 -2.57
C ARG A 117 9.19 13.19 -1.15
N TRP A 118 10.20 12.34 -0.99
CA TRP A 118 10.93 12.20 0.26
C TRP A 118 11.75 13.46 0.55
N THR A 119 11.56 14.08 1.73
CA THR A 119 12.19 15.36 2.10
C THR A 119 13.38 15.23 3.04
N GLY A 120 13.83 14.01 3.38
CA GLY A 120 15.07 13.79 4.14
C GLY A 120 14.95 13.95 5.66
N ASN A 121 13.90 14.61 6.16
CA ASN A 121 13.73 14.87 7.59
C ASN A 121 12.25 14.92 7.99
N LEU A 122 11.65 13.74 8.13
CA LEU A 122 10.27 13.63 8.61
C LEU A 122 10.31 13.47 10.12
N ARG A 123 9.84 14.52 10.80
CA ARG A 123 9.67 14.53 12.26
C ARG A 123 8.64 13.48 12.69
N ASP A 124 7.60 13.30 11.88
CA ASP A 124 6.54 12.35 12.10
C ASP A 124 6.71 11.16 11.12
N GLN A 125 6.85 9.94 11.65
CA GLN A 125 7.00 8.76 10.79
C GLN A 125 5.68 8.35 10.13
N ALA A 126 4.53 8.78 10.64
CA ALA A 126 3.23 8.53 10.03
C ALA A 126 3.08 9.23 8.66
N ASP A 127 3.83 10.31 8.41
CA ASP A 127 3.90 10.96 7.09
C ASP A 127 4.50 10.05 6.01
N ASN A 128 5.19 8.99 6.41
CA ASN A 128 5.73 7.99 5.47
C ASN A 128 4.71 6.92 5.10
N LEU A 129 3.57 6.84 5.78
CA LEU A 129 2.65 5.75 5.52
C LEU A 129 2.00 5.91 4.15
N VAL A 130 1.94 4.79 3.44
CA VAL A 130 1.30 4.68 2.14
C VAL A 130 0.16 3.70 2.27
N PHE A 131 -1.00 4.09 1.78
CA PHE A 131 -2.21 3.27 1.81
C PHE A 131 -2.74 3.16 0.39
N ALA A 132 -3.33 2.02 0.03
CA ALA A 132 -4.00 1.88 -1.25
C ALA A 132 -5.25 1.02 -1.15
N LEU A 133 -6.22 1.35 -1.99
CA LEU A 133 -7.44 0.57 -2.21
C LEU A 133 -7.56 0.28 -3.70
N GLY A 134 -8.03 -0.91 -4.05
CA GLY A 134 -8.21 -1.23 -5.45
C GLY A 134 -8.96 -2.52 -5.71
N SER A 135 -9.07 -2.84 -6.99
CA SER A 135 -9.70 -4.06 -7.48
C SER A 135 -9.15 -4.47 -8.82
N ASN A 136 -9.21 -5.77 -9.10
CA ASN A 136 -8.90 -6.36 -10.39
C ASN A 136 -9.66 -7.69 -10.56
N GLU A 137 -9.27 -8.51 -11.55
CA GLU A 137 -9.91 -9.80 -11.81
C GLU A 137 -9.84 -10.82 -10.66
N PHE A 138 -8.92 -10.64 -9.70
CA PHE A 138 -8.80 -11.47 -8.50
C PHE A 138 -9.71 -11.00 -7.36
N GLY A 139 -10.25 -9.78 -7.45
CA GLY A 139 -11.16 -9.20 -6.47
C GLY A 139 -10.66 -7.87 -5.89
N LYS A 140 -11.30 -7.44 -4.81
CA LYS A 140 -10.90 -6.23 -4.08
C LYS A 140 -9.61 -6.49 -3.28
N PHE A 141 -8.81 -5.44 -3.12
CA PHE A 141 -7.62 -5.48 -2.28
C PHE A 141 -7.44 -4.19 -1.50
N ILE A 142 -6.70 -4.33 -0.40
CA ILE A 142 -6.12 -3.22 0.36
C ILE A 142 -4.60 -3.36 0.31
N SER A 143 -3.90 -2.24 0.40
CA SER A 143 -2.45 -2.25 0.53
C SER A 143 -1.96 -1.23 1.53
N VAL A 144 -0.90 -1.58 2.26
CA VAL A 144 -0.33 -0.76 3.33
C VAL A 144 1.19 -0.86 3.27
N GLY A 145 1.86 0.27 3.46
CA GLY A 145 3.28 0.38 3.21
C GLY A 145 3.90 1.68 3.68
N TRP A 146 5.08 1.97 3.15
CA TRP A 146 5.81 3.20 3.46
C TRP A 146 6.48 3.81 2.22
N LEU A 147 6.67 5.11 2.28
CA LEU A 147 7.62 5.86 1.48
C LEU A 147 8.95 5.94 2.24
N ARG A 148 10.05 5.68 1.55
CA ARG A 148 11.41 5.72 2.08
C ARG A 148 12.29 6.65 1.26
N VAL A 149 13.50 6.86 1.76
CA VAL A 149 14.56 7.63 1.11
C VAL A 149 14.67 7.28 -0.38
N GLY A 150 14.72 8.31 -1.22
CA GLY A 150 14.84 8.18 -2.68
C GLY A 150 13.50 7.90 -3.38
N ASN A 151 12.39 8.36 -2.81
CA ASN A 151 11.02 8.15 -3.32
C ASN A 151 10.67 6.66 -3.50
N ARG A 152 11.25 5.81 -2.67
CA ARG A 152 11.05 4.36 -2.75
C ARG A 152 9.79 3.99 -1.97
N ILE A 153 8.81 3.42 -2.64
CA ILE A 153 7.58 2.94 -2.02
C ILE A 153 7.69 1.44 -1.87
N THR A 154 7.50 0.94 -0.66
CA THR A 154 7.23 -0.48 -0.40
C THR A 154 5.79 -0.60 0.04
N LEU A 155 5.00 -1.46 -0.61
CA LEU A 155 3.57 -1.59 -0.41
C LEU A 155 3.20 -3.08 -0.36
N ALA A 156 2.63 -3.54 0.75
CA ALA A 156 2.12 -4.90 0.86
C ALA A 156 0.63 -4.91 0.52
N ARG A 157 0.21 -5.77 -0.42
CA ARG A 157 -1.16 -5.93 -0.89
C ARG A 157 -1.76 -7.22 -0.34
N ARG A 158 -2.98 -7.11 0.18
CA ARG A 158 -3.84 -8.21 0.58
C ARG A 158 -5.13 -8.17 -0.21
N TYR A 159 -5.43 -9.26 -0.92
CA TYR A 159 -6.75 -9.45 -1.51
C TYR A 159 -7.77 -9.89 -0.47
N LEU A 160 -9.02 -9.48 -0.68
CA LEU A 160 -10.10 -9.68 0.26
C LEU A 160 -11.14 -10.66 -0.29
N ASP A 161 -11.76 -11.39 0.62
CA ASP A 161 -12.99 -12.11 0.33
C ASP A 161 -14.15 -11.14 0.07
N ASP A 162 -15.08 -11.52 -0.82
CA ASP A 162 -16.25 -10.68 -1.14
C ASP A 162 -17.13 -10.39 0.10
N GLY A 163 -17.13 -11.33 1.07
CA GLY A 163 -17.83 -11.19 2.35
C GLY A 163 -17.05 -10.44 3.42
N ASP A 164 -15.80 -10.06 3.17
CA ASP A 164 -14.96 -9.36 4.13
C ASP A 164 -15.47 -7.94 4.39
N MET A 165 -15.52 -7.53 5.65
CA MET A 165 -15.98 -6.19 6.03
C MET A 165 -15.05 -5.08 5.52
N ARG A 166 -13.76 -5.38 5.30
CA ARG A 166 -12.76 -4.48 4.72
C ARG A 166 -13.11 -4.07 3.29
N CYS A 167 -13.92 -4.87 2.57
CA CYS A 167 -14.43 -4.51 1.24
C CYS A 167 -15.32 -3.26 1.22
N LYS A 168 -15.77 -2.80 2.40
CA LYS A 168 -16.58 -1.58 2.60
C LYS A 168 -15.76 -0.41 3.15
N TRP A 169 -14.49 -0.63 3.50
CA TRP A 169 -13.65 0.42 4.03
C TRP A 169 -13.36 1.45 2.95
N ASP A 170 -13.43 2.72 3.35
CA ASP A 170 -12.75 3.79 2.64
C ASP A 170 -11.33 3.94 3.16
N ILE A 171 -10.60 4.91 2.62
CA ILE A 171 -9.21 5.13 2.98
C ILE A 171 -9.04 5.59 4.44
N ASP A 172 -10.02 6.30 4.97
CA ASP A 172 -9.96 6.83 6.34
C ASP A 172 -10.15 5.69 7.34
N ALA A 173 -11.06 4.75 7.06
CA ALA A 173 -11.23 3.53 7.83
C ALA A 173 -9.97 2.65 7.80
N LEU A 174 -9.35 2.45 6.63
CA LEU A 174 -8.10 1.69 6.51
C LEU A 174 -6.97 2.37 7.30
N LYS A 175 -6.81 3.68 7.13
CA LYS A 175 -5.79 4.47 7.84
C LYS A 175 -5.97 4.34 9.35
N SER A 176 -7.19 4.55 9.86
CA SER A 176 -7.47 4.44 11.30
C SER A 176 -7.13 3.06 11.84
N ALA A 177 -7.57 1.99 11.16
CA ALA A 177 -7.32 0.62 11.59
C ALA A 177 -5.82 0.28 11.67
N VAL A 178 -5.03 0.79 10.73
CA VAL A 178 -3.58 0.55 10.70
C VAL A 178 -2.85 1.43 11.72
N VAL A 179 -3.10 2.74 11.72
CA VAL A 179 -2.35 3.72 12.51
C VAL A 179 -2.54 3.47 14.01
N GLU A 180 -3.74 3.11 14.45
CA GLU A 180 -4.02 2.79 15.86
C GLU A 180 -3.16 1.64 16.38
N GLU A 181 -2.81 0.69 15.51
CA GLU A 181 -2.05 -0.50 15.88
C GLU A 181 -0.54 -0.31 15.76
N ILE A 182 -0.06 0.35 14.70
CA ILE A 182 1.38 0.37 14.37
C ILE A 182 2.14 1.58 14.91
N THR A 183 1.43 2.54 15.51
CA THR A 183 2.02 3.82 15.92
C THR A 183 1.98 4.05 17.42
N THR A 184 2.98 4.77 17.92
CA THR A 184 3.02 5.29 19.29
C THR A 184 3.47 6.74 19.27
N ALA A 185 2.76 7.59 20.02
CA ALA A 185 3.18 8.97 20.24
C ALA A 185 4.14 9.03 21.44
N ASP A 186 5.25 9.76 21.29
CA ASP A 186 6.14 10.08 22.40
C ASP A 186 5.62 11.27 23.23
N ASP A 187 6.37 11.64 24.28
CA ASP A 187 6.02 12.72 25.20
C ASP A 187 5.92 14.11 24.51
N ASP A 188 6.58 14.27 23.35
CA ASP A 188 6.55 15.47 22.52
C ASP A 188 5.44 15.42 21.44
N GLY A 189 4.65 14.35 21.43
CA GLY A 189 3.57 14.11 20.47
C GLY A 189 4.05 13.65 19.10
N LEU A 190 5.31 13.24 18.95
CA LEU A 190 5.86 12.71 17.70
C LEU A 190 5.47 11.25 17.54
N VAL A 191 4.97 10.90 16.37
CA VAL A 191 4.51 9.55 16.07
C VAL A 191 5.66 8.72 15.50
N THR A 192 5.88 7.55 16.11
CA THR A 192 6.86 6.56 15.71
C THR A 192 6.18 5.27 15.30
N LEU A 193 6.71 4.60 14.26
CA LEU A 193 6.29 3.26 13.87
C LEU A 193 7.10 2.24 14.67
N HIS A 194 6.44 1.33 15.39
CA HIS A 194 7.12 0.29 16.15
C HIS A 194 7.16 -1.07 15.44
N ILE A 195 6.38 -1.23 14.36
CA ILE A 195 6.36 -2.39 13.48
C ILE A 195 6.20 -1.97 11.99
N PRO A 196 6.59 -2.81 11.02
CA PRO A 196 6.26 -2.62 9.62
C PRO A 196 4.75 -2.39 9.38
N PRO A 197 4.36 -1.46 8.50
CA PRO A 197 2.96 -1.04 8.34
C PRO A 197 1.97 -2.16 8.02
N TRP A 198 2.42 -3.21 7.33
CA TRP A 198 1.56 -4.33 6.98
C TRP A 198 1.54 -5.46 8.02
N GLN A 199 2.35 -5.39 9.07
CA GLN A 199 2.33 -6.38 10.17
C GLN A 199 1.21 -6.06 11.18
N CYS A 200 0.06 -5.61 10.69
CA CYS A 200 -1.10 -5.24 11.50
C CYS A 200 -2.30 -6.14 11.20
N ALA A 201 -3.28 -6.14 12.09
CA ALA A 201 -4.47 -6.99 12.02
C ALA A 201 -5.25 -6.81 10.72
N ALA A 202 -5.27 -5.58 10.20
CA ALA A 202 -5.94 -5.23 8.94
C ALA A 202 -5.40 -6.01 7.74
N MET A 203 -4.18 -6.55 7.80
CA MET A 203 -3.50 -7.18 6.66
C MET A 203 -3.44 -8.71 6.73
N HIS A 204 -3.98 -9.35 7.77
CA HIS A 204 -4.18 -10.80 7.81
C HIS A 204 -5.16 -11.26 6.71
N ALA A 205 -5.05 -12.51 6.26
CA ALA A 205 -6.03 -13.08 5.33
C ALA A 205 -7.43 -13.10 5.96
N GLU A 206 -7.55 -13.63 7.18
CA GLU A 206 -8.74 -13.52 8.01
C GLU A 206 -8.49 -12.44 9.07
N ALA A 207 -9.04 -11.24 8.87
CA ALA A 207 -9.02 -10.23 9.92
C ALA A 207 -9.99 -10.66 11.02
N GLU A 208 -9.51 -10.84 12.26
CA GLU A 208 -10.40 -11.04 13.40
C GLU A 208 -11.39 -9.88 13.45
N GLN A 209 -12.69 -10.20 13.55
CA GLN A 209 -13.69 -9.16 13.77
C GLN A 209 -13.28 -8.38 15.02
N PRO A 210 -13.22 -7.04 15.00
CA PRO A 210 -12.92 -6.28 16.20
C PRO A 210 -13.94 -6.70 17.25
N SER A 211 -13.48 -7.38 18.30
CA SER A 211 -14.35 -7.93 19.33
C SER A 211 -15.20 -6.77 19.83
N ALA A 212 -16.52 -6.86 19.66
CA ALA A 212 -17.44 -5.86 20.16
C ALA A 212 -17.08 -5.63 21.62
N LYS A 213 -16.66 -4.40 21.94
CA LYS A 213 -16.28 -3.95 23.29
C LYS A 213 -17.11 -4.69 24.31
N ARG A 214 -16.46 -5.42 25.23
CA ARG A 214 -17.08 -5.89 26.47
C ARG A 214 -17.81 -4.69 27.06
N ARG A 215 -19.14 -4.64 26.89
CA ARG A 215 -20.00 -3.81 27.72
C ARG A 215 -19.70 -4.28 29.13
N LYS A 216 -19.06 -3.42 29.92
CA LYS A 216 -19.10 -3.56 31.37
C LYS A 216 -20.58 -3.59 31.72
N GLU A 217 -21.10 -4.77 32.02
CA GLU A 217 -22.29 -4.88 32.82
C GLU A 217 -21.89 -4.36 34.20
N ASP A 218 -22.47 -3.22 34.59
CA ASP A 218 -22.38 -2.72 35.95
C ASP A 218 -23.01 -3.77 36.88
N PRO A 219 -22.35 -4.17 37.97
CA PRO A 219 -22.98 -5.02 38.96
C PRO A 219 -24.06 -4.22 39.70
N GLN A 220 -25.29 -4.74 39.69
CA GLN A 220 -26.34 -4.37 40.65
C GLN A 220 -26.05 -4.94 42.03
#